data_AF-A0A257QDY8-F1
#
_entry.id   AF-A0A257QDY8-F1
#
_cell.length_a   1.000
_cell.length_b   1.000
_cell.length_c   1.000
_cell.angle_alpha   90.00
_cell.angle_beta   90.00
_cell.angle_gamma   90.00
#
_symmetry.space_group_name_H-M   'P 1'
#
loop_
_entity.id
_entity.type
_entity.pdbx_description
1 polymer ?
#
loop_
_entity_poly.entity_id
_entity_poly.type
_entity_poly.pdbx_seq_one_letter_code
_entity_poly.pdbx_strand_id
1 'polypeptide(L)'
;MNFDPNLQATAPLSTQPADIIAFLDAHLPQLPLSDQPALARRLAGLAQAFQQNRLDTAKLADLVTTFEVSAALLSERRAAVLTLDYPAELPVSGQREPIMALLRAHQVVIVAGETGSGKTTQLPKMLLELGYGIRGQIGHTQPRRIAARNVASRLAEELGVTGSGVVGYKVRFADQTRASSRVAVMTDGILLAEMHSDPDLLKYDALIIDEAHERSLNIDFLLGIVRRLLDRRPDFRLLITSATIDTERFATHFAQKN
;
A
#
# COMPACT_ATOMS: atom_id res chain seq x y z
N MET A 1 -7.99 -20.22 -15.71
CA MET A 1 -9.43 -19.85 -15.74
C MET A 1 -9.57 -18.48 -15.10
N ASN A 2 -10.36 -17.59 -15.71
CA ASN A 2 -10.77 -16.24 -15.29
C ASN A 2 -9.81 -15.38 -14.45
N PHE A 3 -9.26 -14.37 -15.12
CA PHE A 3 -8.64 -13.21 -14.48
C PHE A 3 -9.38 -11.93 -14.80
N ASP A 4 -9.54 -11.13 -13.74
CA ASP A 4 -9.94 -9.71 -13.64
C ASP A 4 -11.45 -9.37 -13.60
N PRO A 5 -11.92 -8.71 -12.53
CA PRO A 5 -13.27 -8.17 -12.42
C PRO A 5 -13.52 -6.89 -13.26
N ASN A 6 -12.51 -6.31 -13.93
CA ASN A 6 -12.67 -5.20 -14.89
C ASN A 6 -12.27 -5.56 -16.34
N LEU A 7 -11.94 -6.83 -16.65
CA LEU A 7 -11.75 -7.28 -18.02
C LEU A 7 -13.11 -7.62 -18.65
N GLN A 8 -13.68 -6.67 -19.41
CA GLN A 8 -14.70 -7.02 -20.39
C GLN A 8 -14.10 -8.02 -21.40
N ALA A 9 -14.47 -9.29 -21.24
CA ALA A 9 -14.37 -10.37 -22.22
C ALA A 9 -13.03 -10.47 -22.98
N THR A 10 -11.93 -10.79 -22.30
CA THR A 10 -10.76 -11.33 -23.01
C THR A 10 -10.94 -12.82 -23.26
N ALA A 11 -10.67 -13.22 -24.50
CA ALA A 11 -10.68 -14.60 -25.00
C ALA A 11 -10.07 -15.61 -24.01
N PRO A 12 -10.48 -16.89 -24.02
CA PRO A 12 -9.87 -17.91 -23.17
C PRO A 12 -8.35 -17.87 -23.35
N LEU A 13 -7.62 -17.88 -22.22
CA LEU A 13 -6.17 -18.08 -22.20
C LEU A 13 -5.86 -19.27 -23.10
N SER A 14 -5.06 -19.02 -24.14
CA SER A 14 -4.56 -20.04 -25.04
C SER A 14 -3.94 -21.18 -24.24
N THR A 15 -4.09 -22.42 -24.72
CA THR A 15 -3.45 -23.59 -24.12
C THR A 15 -1.98 -23.72 -24.52
N GLN A 16 -1.50 -22.86 -25.42
CA GLN A 16 -0.11 -22.86 -25.87
C GLN A 16 0.80 -22.25 -24.80
N PRO A 17 1.88 -22.94 -24.38
CA PRO A 17 2.78 -22.43 -23.35
C PRO A 17 3.39 -21.05 -23.65
N ALA A 18 3.69 -20.77 -24.93
CA ALA A 18 4.22 -19.46 -25.35
C ALA A 18 3.25 -18.32 -25.01
N ASP A 19 1.98 -18.50 -25.34
CA ASP A 19 0.93 -17.49 -25.11
C ASP A 19 0.67 -17.29 -23.61
N ILE A 20 0.69 -18.38 -22.84
CA ILE A 20 0.56 -18.32 -21.37
C ILE A 20 1.73 -17.53 -20.78
N ILE A 21 2.97 -17.84 -21.14
CA ILE A 21 4.16 -17.15 -20.63
C ILE A 21 4.10 -15.65 -20.99
N ALA A 22 3.76 -15.32 -22.23
CA ALA A 22 3.62 -13.93 -22.67
C ALA A 22 2.50 -13.19 -21.91
N PHE A 23 1.37 -13.85 -21.67
CA PHE A 23 0.27 -13.28 -20.89
C PHE A 23 0.69 -12.99 -19.44
N LEU A 24 1.32 -13.97 -18.77
CA LEU A 24 1.76 -13.81 -17.38
C LEU A 24 2.79 -12.68 -17.26
N ASP A 25 3.70 -12.56 -18.22
CA ASP A 25 4.73 -11.50 -18.23
C ASP A 25 4.10 -10.11 -18.36
N ALA A 26 3.17 -9.94 -19.32
CA ALA A 26 2.47 -8.68 -19.54
C ALA A 26 1.59 -8.23 -18.35
N HIS A 27 1.06 -9.18 -17.57
CA HIS A 27 0.17 -8.87 -16.45
C HIS A 27 0.88 -8.88 -15.09
N LEU A 28 2.11 -9.37 -15.00
CA LEU A 28 2.88 -9.41 -13.75
C LEU A 28 2.96 -8.04 -13.06
N PRO A 29 3.17 -6.91 -13.76
CA PRO A 29 3.17 -5.59 -13.12
C PRO A 29 1.81 -5.22 -12.51
N GLN A 30 0.71 -5.89 -12.83
CA GLN A 30 -0.61 -5.54 -12.31
C GLN A 30 -0.90 -6.24 -10.97
N LEU A 31 -0.10 -7.24 -10.58
CA LEU A 31 -0.23 -8.01 -9.34
C LEU A 31 0.16 -7.22 -8.08
N PRO A 32 -0.16 -7.74 -6.87
CA PRO A 32 0.36 -7.20 -5.62
C PRO A 32 1.88 -6.99 -5.67
N LEU A 33 2.34 -5.85 -5.16
CA LEU A 33 3.76 -5.46 -5.19
C LEU A 33 4.67 -6.49 -4.49
N SER A 34 4.18 -7.09 -3.39
CA SER A 34 4.88 -8.13 -2.62
C SER A 34 5.14 -9.41 -3.40
N ASP A 35 4.27 -9.73 -4.36
CA ASP A 35 4.29 -11.03 -5.04
C ASP A 35 5.16 -10.98 -6.29
N GLN A 36 5.31 -9.80 -6.89
CA GLN A 36 6.00 -9.57 -8.15
C GLN A 36 7.43 -10.14 -8.19
N PRO A 37 8.33 -9.91 -7.22
CA PRO A 37 9.72 -10.38 -7.34
C PRO A 37 9.84 -11.91 -7.39
N ALA A 38 9.03 -12.61 -6.60
CA ALA A 38 9.02 -14.06 -6.57
C ALA A 38 8.43 -14.64 -7.87
N LEU A 39 7.30 -14.08 -8.33
CA LEU A 39 6.64 -14.53 -9.55
C LEU A 39 7.46 -14.20 -10.80
N ALA A 40 8.11 -13.02 -10.87
CA ALA A 40 9.04 -12.63 -11.92
C ALA A 40 10.14 -13.67 -12.10
N ARG A 41 10.79 -14.06 -10.99
CA ARG A 41 11.88 -15.03 -11.00
C ARG A 41 11.41 -16.41 -11.48
N ARG A 42 10.25 -16.87 -11.01
CA ARG A 42 9.66 -18.15 -11.44
C ARG A 42 9.29 -18.12 -12.92
N LEU A 43 8.67 -17.04 -13.39
CA LEU A 43 8.28 -16.86 -14.78
C LEU A 43 9.50 -16.83 -15.70
N ALA A 44 10.54 -16.06 -15.35
CA ALA A 44 11.78 -15.99 -16.12
C ALA A 44 12.45 -17.37 -16.27
N GLY A 45 12.48 -18.16 -15.19
CA GLY A 45 13.01 -19.52 -15.24
C GLY A 45 12.22 -20.44 -16.17
N LEU A 46 10.88 -20.34 -16.17
CA LEU A 46 10.01 -21.12 -17.06
C LEU A 46 10.10 -20.66 -18.52
N ALA A 47 10.20 -19.34 -18.76
CA ALA A 47 10.41 -18.78 -20.09
C ALA A 47 11.74 -19.27 -20.69
N GLN A 48 12.80 -19.28 -19.90
CA GLN A 48 14.10 -19.82 -20.32
C GLN A 48 14.02 -21.34 -20.61
N ALA A 49 13.34 -22.11 -19.75
CA ALA A 49 13.15 -23.54 -19.97
C ALA A 49 12.33 -23.83 -21.24
N PHE A 50 11.32 -23.01 -21.54
CA PHE A 50 10.53 -23.10 -22.77
C PHE A 50 11.37 -22.86 -24.02
N GLN A 51 12.19 -21.80 -24.04
CA GLN A 51 13.12 -21.54 -25.16
C GLN A 51 14.11 -22.69 -25.41
N GLN A 52 14.42 -23.47 -24.38
CA GLN A 52 15.33 -24.61 -24.46
C GLN A 52 14.61 -25.95 -24.70
N ASN A 53 13.29 -25.94 -25.00
CA ASN A 53 12.46 -27.14 -25.16
C ASN A 53 12.48 -28.09 -23.95
N ARG A 54 12.66 -27.56 -22.74
CA ARG A 54 12.70 -28.31 -21.46
C ARG A 54 11.63 -27.84 -20.47
N LEU A 55 10.56 -27.24 -20.97
CA LEU A 55 9.48 -26.74 -20.12
C LEU A 55 8.80 -27.89 -19.38
N ASP A 56 8.70 -27.73 -18.07
CA ASP A 56 7.85 -28.54 -17.22
C ASP A 56 6.45 -27.92 -17.18
N THR A 57 5.50 -28.55 -17.88
CA THR A 57 4.12 -28.04 -18.00
C THR A 57 3.36 -28.05 -16.68
N ALA A 58 3.70 -28.94 -15.74
CA ALA A 58 3.10 -28.96 -14.41
C ALA A 58 3.54 -27.73 -13.59
N LYS A 59 4.82 -27.34 -13.70
CA LYS A 59 5.32 -26.10 -13.06
C LYS A 59 4.71 -24.84 -13.68
N LEU A 60 4.47 -24.84 -14.99
CA LEU A 60 3.75 -23.73 -15.63
C LEU A 60 2.32 -23.63 -15.13
N ALA A 61 1.60 -24.75 -15.03
CA ALA A 61 0.25 -24.79 -14.48
C ALA A 61 0.20 -24.29 -13.02
N ASP A 62 1.15 -24.72 -12.17
CA ASP A 62 1.27 -24.23 -10.79
C ASP A 62 1.54 -22.72 -10.72
N LEU A 63 2.36 -22.18 -11.62
CA LEU A 63 2.57 -20.73 -11.71
C LEU A 63 1.29 -19.99 -12.10
N VAL A 64 0.53 -20.51 -13.06
CA VAL A 64 -0.78 -19.94 -13.44
C VAL A 64 -1.72 -19.90 -12.23
N THR A 65 -1.85 -21.00 -11.49
CA THR A 65 -2.66 -21.05 -10.26
C THR A 65 -2.18 -20.04 -9.21
N THR A 66 -0.86 -19.90 -9.03
CA THR A 66 -0.30 -18.92 -8.10
C THR A 66 -0.67 -17.49 -8.52
N PHE A 67 -0.59 -17.21 -9.82
CA PHE A 67 -0.98 -15.93 -10.40
C PHE A 67 -2.48 -15.68 -10.14
N GLU A 68 -3.34 -16.72 -10.28
CA GLU A 68 -4.81 -16.67 -10.09
C GLU A 68 -5.15 -16.21 -8.68
N VAL A 69 -4.54 -16.84 -7.70
CA VAL A 69 -4.67 -16.47 -6.29
C VAL A 69 -4.19 -15.03 -6.05
N SER A 70 -3.05 -14.66 -6.62
CA SER A 70 -2.47 -13.32 -6.46
C SER A 70 -3.36 -12.20 -7.04
N ALA A 71 -3.97 -12.41 -8.21
CA ALA A 71 -4.90 -11.42 -8.78
C ALA A 71 -6.28 -11.43 -8.12
N ALA A 72 -6.74 -12.58 -7.62
CA ALA A 72 -7.99 -12.66 -6.88
C ALA A 72 -7.96 -11.77 -5.63
N LEU A 73 -6.80 -11.63 -4.97
CA LEU A 73 -6.62 -10.70 -3.86
C LEU A 73 -6.90 -9.24 -4.25
N LEU A 74 -6.45 -8.81 -5.43
CA LEU A 74 -6.71 -7.45 -5.92
C LEU A 74 -8.20 -7.26 -6.25
N SER A 75 -8.82 -8.30 -6.80
CA SER A 75 -10.25 -8.33 -7.07
C SER A 75 -11.05 -8.16 -5.78
N GLU A 76 -10.68 -8.86 -4.71
CA GLU A 76 -11.28 -8.71 -3.38
C GLU A 76 -11.13 -7.29 -2.84
N ARG A 77 -9.91 -6.71 -2.92
CA ARG A 77 -9.65 -5.32 -2.48
C ARG A 77 -10.47 -4.29 -3.27
N ARG A 78 -10.67 -4.48 -4.58
CA ARG A 78 -11.46 -3.58 -5.43
C ARG A 78 -12.97 -3.72 -5.21
N ALA A 79 -13.45 -4.93 -4.93
CA ALA A 79 -14.85 -5.21 -4.69
C ALA A 79 -15.36 -4.68 -3.33
N ALA A 80 -14.46 -4.35 -2.40
CA ALA A 80 -14.82 -3.76 -1.13
C ALA A 80 -15.53 -2.41 -1.33
N VAL A 81 -16.80 -2.34 -0.94
CA VAL A 81 -17.59 -1.10 -0.93
C VAL A 81 -17.13 -0.24 0.23
N LEU A 82 -16.69 0.99 -0.06
CA LEU A 82 -16.18 1.94 0.92
C LEU A 82 -17.01 3.21 0.91
N THR A 83 -17.36 3.71 2.09
CA THR A 83 -17.96 5.03 2.26
C THR A 83 -16.86 6.09 2.37
N LEU A 84 -16.69 6.90 1.32
CA LEU A 84 -15.75 8.02 1.32
C LEU A 84 -16.50 9.34 1.54
N ASP A 85 -17.00 9.53 2.76
CA ASP A 85 -17.62 10.79 3.20
C ASP A 85 -16.58 11.71 3.84
N TYR A 86 -16.65 13.02 3.63
CA TYR A 86 -15.67 13.98 4.19
C TYR A 86 -16.43 15.08 4.95
N PRO A 87 -16.52 15.00 6.29
CA PRO A 87 -17.31 15.94 7.08
C PRO A 87 -16.78 17.37 6.93
N ALA A 88 -17.66 18.31 6.58
CA ALA A 88 -17.30 19.70 6.25
C ALA A 88 -16.78 20.49 7.45
N GLU A 89 -17.12 20.07 8.67
CA GLU A 89 -16.65 20.64 9.92
C GLU A 89 -15.16 20.37 10.20
N LEU A 90 -14.57 19.34 9.57
CA LEU A 90 -13.15 19.04 9.72
C LEU A 90 -12.32 19.91 8.77
N PRO A 91 -11.36 20.71 9.27
CA PRO A 91 -10.54 21.58 8.43
C PRO A 91 -9.82 20.85 7.28
N VAL A 92 -9.37 19.61 7.49
CA VAL A 92 -8.69 18.83 6.45
C VAL A 92 -9.63 18.44 5.31
N SER A 93 -10.93 18.25 5.57
CA SER A 93 -11.92 17.90 4.55
C SER A 93 -12.11 19.03 3.55
N GLY A 94 -12.11 20.28 4.03
CA GLY A 94 -12.16 21.47 3.16
C GLY A 94 -10.92 21.67 2.30
N GLN A 95 -9.83 20.94 2.57
CA GLN A 95 -8.58 20.94 1.80
C GLN A 95 -8.38 19.66 0.99
N ARG A 96 -9.41 18.81 0.84
CA ARG A 96 -9.34 17.53 0.15
C ARG A 96 -8.76 17.64 -1.26
N GLU A 97 -9.35 18.45 -2.12
CA GLU A 97 -8.94 18.56 -3.53
C GLU A 97 -7.50 19.10 -3.66
N PRO A 98 -7.08 20.18 -2.95
CA PRO A 98 -5.69 20.60 -2.90
C PRO A 98 -4.72 19.49 -2.43
N ILE A 99 -5.04 18.79 -1.34
CA ILE A 99 -4.20 17.71 -0.80
C ILE A 99 -4.08 16.56 -1.80
N MET A 100 -5.19 16.12 -2.40
CA MET A 100 -5.19 15.07 -3.41
C MET A 100 -4.41 15.47 -4.67
N ALA A 101 -4.46 16.75 -5.08
CA ALA A 101 -3.64 17.25 -6.18
C ALA A 101 -2.14 17.14 -5.86
N LEU A 102 -1.72 17.54 -4.64
CA LEU A 102 -0.34 17.38 -4.19
C LEU A 102 0.08 15.90 -4.13
N LEU A 103 -0.79 15.02 -3.62
CA LEU A 103 -0.54 13.58 -3.57
C LEU A 103 -0.37 12.96 -4.96
N ARG A 104 -1.05 13.46 -6.00
CA ARG A 104 -0.80 13.02 -7.38
C ARG A 104 0.54 13.52 -7.91
N ALA A 105 0.89 14.77 -7.61
CA ALA A 105 2.06 15.43 -8.18
C ALA A 105 3.40 15.09 -7.49
N HIS A 106 3.41 14.78 -6.20
CA HIS A 106 4.65 14.79 -5.41
C HIS A 106 4.94 13.52 -4.62
N GLN A 107 6.13 12.94 -4.87
CA GLN A 107 6.88 11.94 -4.07
C GLN A 107 6.38 11.77 -2.62
N VAL A 108 6.56 12.90 -1.93
CA VAL A 108 6.36 13.10 -0.50
C VAL A 108 5.45 14.31 -0.34
N VAL A 109 4.44 14.19 0.51
CA VAL A 109 3.59 15.31 0.92
C VAL A 109 3.64 15.44 2.44
N ILE A 110 3.79 16.66 2.93
CA ILE A 110 3.76 16.97 4.36
C ILE A 110 2.49 17.78 4.62
N VAL A 111 1.65 17.31 5.54
CA VAL A 111 0.40 17.98 5.93
C VAL A 111 0.49 18.39 7.39
N ALA A 112 0.57 19.69 7.64
CA ALA A 112 0.51 20.25 8.98
C ALA A 112 -0.89 20.81 9.30
N GLY A 113 -1.28 20.71 10.55
CA GLY A 113 -2.50 21.31 11.08
C GLY A 113 -2.74 20.88 12.51
N GLU A 114 -3.52 21.62 13.28
CA GLU A 114 -3.73 21.35 14.71
C GLU A 114 -4.35 19.97 14.99
N THR A 115 -4.19 19.47 16.21
CA THR A 115 -4.87 18.25 16.66
C THR A 115 -6.38 18.43 16.55
N GLY A 116 -7.11 17.38 16.16
CA GLY A 116 -8.55 17.48 15.91
C GLY A 116 -8.93 17.99 14.52
N SER A 117 -7.96 18.39 13.67
CA SER A 117 -8.26 18.84 12.31
C SER A 117 -8.73 17.75 11.33
N GLY A 118 -8.74 16.48 11.76
CA GLY A 118 -9.18 15.32 10.98
C GLY A 118 -8.09 14.56 10.22
N LYS A 119 -6.81 14.99 10.27
CA LYS A 119 -5.70 14.40 9.47
C LYS A 119 -5.64 12.88 9.53
N THR A 120 -5.61 12.33 10.74
CA THR A 120 -5.46 10.90 11.03
C THR A 120 -6.55 10.03 10.40
N THR A 121 -7.78 10.53 10.27
CA THR A 121 -8.89 9.73 9.72
C THR A 121 -9.21 10.06 8.26
N GLN A 122 -9.01 11.31 7.82
CA GLN A 122 -9.39 11.71 6.46
C GLN A 122 -8.29 11.48 5.42
N LEU A 123 -7.00 11.61 5.79
CA LEU A 123 -5.91 11.41 4.83
C LEU A 123 -5.81 9.97 4.29
N PRO A 124 -6.00 8.90 5.09
CA PRO A 124 -6.09 7.54 4.56
C PRO A 124 -7.22 7.38 3.53
N LYS A 125 -8.36 8.04 3.73
CA LYS A 125 -9.52 8.01 2.81
C LYS A 125 -9.17 8.67 1.47
N MET A 126 -8.46 9.79 1.49
CA MET A 126 -7.97 10.45 0.28
C MET A 126 -7.01 9.56 -0.51
N LEU A 127 -6.12 8.81 0.16
CA LEU A 127 -5.26 7.83 -0.50
C LEU A 127 -6.06 6.67 -1.10
N LEU A 128 -7.05 6.13 -0.38
CA LEU A 128 -7.95 5.09 -0.91
C LEU A 128 -8.69 5.57 -2.16
N GLU A 129 -9.16 6.82 -2.15
CA GLU A 129 -9.83 7.46 -3.28
C GLU A 129 -8.92 7.63 -4.50
N LEU A 130 -7.63 7.91 -4.26
CA LEU A 130 -6.61 7.97 -5.31
C LEU A 130 -6.20 6.59 -5.85
N GLY A 131 -6.74 5.50 -5.31
CA GLY A 131 -6.48 4.13 -5.76
C GLY A 131 -5.33 3.42 -5.03
N TYR A 132 -4.77 4.01 -3.97
CA TYR A 132 -3.84 3.32 -3.08
C TYR A 132 -4.55 2.28 -2.21
N GLY A 133 -3.79 1.38 -1.60
CA GLY A 133 -4.33 0.25 -0.84
C GLY A 133 -4.95 -0.83 -1.74
N ILE A 134 -4.56 -0.89 -3.02
CA ILE A 134 -4.99 -1.93 -3.97
C ILE A 134 -3.82 -2.84 -4.29
N ARG A 135 -2.73 -2.33 -4.89
CA ARG A 135 -1.55 -3.15 -5.25
C ARG A 135 -0.63 -3.39 -4.05
N GLY A 136 -0.62 -2.46 -3.09
CA GLY A 136 -0.12 -2.67 -1.74
C GLY A 136 -1.20 -2.35 -0.72
N GLN A 137 -0.80 -2.24 0.54
CA GLN A 137 -1.62 -1.63 1.60
C GLN A 137 -1.16 -0.18 1.83
N ILE A 138 -2.04 0.64 2.40
CA ILE A 138 -1.65 1.90 3.02
C ILE A 138 -1.16 1.59 4.43
N GLY A 139 0.13 1.73 4.68
CA GLY A 139 0.69 1.70 6.03
C GLY A 139 0.35 3.01 6.73
N HIS A 140 -0.10 2.96 7.98
CA HIS A 140 -0.39 4.18 8.75
C HIS A 140 0.20 4.04 10.14
N THR A 141 1.29 4.74 10.42
CA THR A 141 1.96 4.64 11.71
C THR A 141 1.35 5.57 12.73
N GLN A 142 1.34 5.11 13.98
CA GLN A 142 0.90 5.84 15.15
C GLN A 142 1.87 5.53 16.30
N PRO A 143 2.40 6.52 17.03
CA PRO A 143 3.43 6.28 18.06
C PRO A 143 2.93 5.41 19.21
N ARG A 144 1.61 5.42 19.47
CA ARG A 144 0.99 4.76 20.63
C ARG A 144 0.07 3.62 20.21
N ARG A 145 0.15 2.48 20.90
CA ARG A 145 -0.65 1.27 20.59
C ARG A 145 -2.16 1.51 20.71
N ILE A 146 -2.60 2.22 21.74
CA ILE A 146 -4.02 2.52 21.95
C ILE A 146 -4.52 3.45 20.84
N ALA A 147 -3.72 4.46 20.45
CA ALA A 147 -4.04 5.33 19.33
C ALA A 147 -4.17 4.53 18.02
N ALA A 148 -3.21 3.66 17.70
CA ALA A 148 -3.27 2.81 16.50
C ALA A 148 -4.56 1.98 16.42
N ARG A 149 -4.97 1.37 17.53
CA ARG A 149 -6.23 0.59 17.62
C ARG A 149 -7.46 1.47 17.43
N ASN A 150 -7.51 2.61 18.13
CA ASN A 150 -8.65 3.52 18.06
C ASN A 150 -8.80 4.13 16.65
N VAL A 151 -7.68 4.49 16.02
CA VAL A 151 -7.65 4.99 14.64
C VAL A 151 -8.15 3.93 13.67
N ALA A 152 -7.68 2.69 13.78
CA ALA A 152 -8.19 1.61 12.92
C ALA A 152 -9.69 1.37 13.10
N SER A 153 -10.17 1.35 14.35
CA SER A 153 -11.59 1.18 14.66
C SER A 153 -12.42 2.32 14.08
N ARG A 154 -11.94 3.57 14.23
CA ARG A 154 -12.63 4.76 13.72
C ARG A 154 -12.64 4.81 12.20
N LEU A 155 -11.53 4.49 11.56
CA LEU A 155 -11.45 4.40 10.10
C LEU A 155 -12.40 3.35 9.55
N ALA A 156 -12.49 2.18 10.20
CA ALA A 156 -13.43 1.14 9.80
C ALA A 156 -14.89 1.61 9.89
N GLU A 157 -15.25 2.27 10.99
CA GLU A 157 -16.56 2.89 11.20
C GLU A 157 -16.89 3.92 10.10
N GLU A 158 -15.99 4.87 9.86
CA GLU A 158 -16.19 5.94 8.86
C GLU A 158 -16.26 5.41 7.43
N LEU A 159 -15.52 4.33 7.12
CA LEU A 159 -15.56 3.67 5.81
C LEU A 159 -16.78 2.77 5.64
N GLY A 160 -17.63 2.62 6.66
CA GLY A 160 -18.81 1.75 6.62
C GLY A 160 -18.47 0.26 6.58
N VAL A 161 -17.28 -0.13 7.05
CA VAL A 161 -16.81 -1.52 7.02
C VAL A 161 -16.77 -2.11 8.43
N THR A 162 -17.47 -3.23 8.62
CA THR A 162 -17.46 -3.93 9.91
C THR A 162 -16.42 -5.05 9.93
N GLY A 163 -15.55 -5.06 10.95
CA GLY A 163 -14.60 -6.14 11.21
C GLY A 163 -13.24 -6.02 10.52
N SER A 164 -12.37 -7.03 10.74
CA SER A 164 -11.02 -7.11 10.17
C SER A 164 -11.09 -7.56 8.71
N GLY A 165 -11.29 -6.61 7.80
CA GLY A 165 -11.25 -6.87 6.36
C GLY A 165 -10.42 -5.82 5.68
N VAL A 166 -11.01 -4.65 5.48
CA VAL A 166 -10.42 -3.50 4.78
C VAL A 166 -9.44 -2.72 5.65
N VAL A 167 -9.78 -2.48 6.91
CA VAL A 167 -8.91 -1.78 7.87
C VAL A 167 -8.49 -2.76 8.94
N GLY A 168 -7.19 -2.88 9.17
CA GLY A 168 -6.62 -3.69 10.24
C GLY A 168 -5.64 -2.87 11.06
N TYR A 169 -5.26 -3.40 12.23
CA TYR A 169 -4.15 -2.83 12.99
C TYR A 169 -3.10 -3.87 13.36
N LYS A 170 -1.86 -3.41 13.54
CA LYS A 170 -0.75 -4.23 14.01
C LYS A 170 0.07 -3.51 15.07
N VAL A 171 0.04 -4.05 16.28
CA VAL A 171 0.81 -3.54 17.42
C VAL A 171 1.55 -4.70 18.07
N ARG A 172 2.49 -4.42 18.97
CA ARG A 172 3.19 -5.49 19.68
C ARG A 172 2.17 -6.40 20.38
N PHE A 173 2.30 -7.70 20.13
CA PHE A 173 1.44 -8.78 20.65
C PHE A 173 0.00 -8.83 20.08
N ALA A 174 -0.34 -8.04 19.06
CA ALA A 174 -1.66 -8.15 18.41
C ALA A 174 -1.60 -7.72 16.94
N ASP A 175 -2.00 -8.61 16.04
CA ASP A 175 -2.12 -8.36 14.61
C ASP A 175 -3.54 -8.72 14.17
N GLN A 176 -4.27 -7.73 13.65
CA GLN A 176 -5.59 -7.89 13.04
C GLN A 176 -5.59 -7.49 11.56
N THR A 177 -4.40 -7.34 10.96
CA THR A 177 -4.28 -7.12 9.53
C THR A 177 -4.47 -8.43 8.77
N ARG A 178 -4.99 -8.34 7.55
CA ARG A 178 -5.09 -9.45 6.59
C ARG A 178 -4.39 -9.07 5.30
N ALA A 179 -4.13 -10.06 4.44
CA ALA A 179 -3.68 -9.77 3.08
C ALA A 179 -4.68 -8.86 2.36
N SER A 180 -5.99 -9.05 2.53
CA SER A 180 -7.02 -8.21 1.90
C SER A 180 -7.23 -6.84 2.53
N SER A 181 -6.56 -6.53 3.66
CA SER A 181 -6.59 -5.17 4.21
C SER A 181 -6.02 -4.17 3.22
N ARG A 182 -6.70 -3.03 3.09
CA ARG A 182 -6.31 -1.88 2.28
C ARG A 182 -5.58 -0.83 3.13
N VAL A 183 -5.91 -0.75 4.42
CA VAL A 183 -5.22 0.10 5.40
C VAL A 183 -4.75 -0.74 6.57
N ALA A 184 -3.47 -0.61 6.92
CA ALA A 184 -2.87 -1.25 8.08
C ALA A 184 -2.34 -0.17 9.02
N VAL A 185 -3.05 0.05 10.13
CA VAL A 185 -2.61 1.00 11.16
C VAL A 185 -1.67 0.30 12.13
N MET A 186 -0.49 0.84 12.37
CA MET A 186 0.51 0.15 13.19
C MET A 186 1.31 1.10 14.05
N THR A 187 2.05 0.56 15.02
CA THR A 187 3.04 1.39 15.72
C THR A 187 4.32 1.54 14.92
N ASP A 188 5.02 2.65 15.09
CA ASP A 188 6.30 2.93 14.42
C ASP A 188 7.29 1.76 14.55
N GLY A 189 7.42 1.21 15.77
CA GLY A 189 8.31 0.07 16.05
C GLY A 189 7.90 -1.23 15.35
N ILE A 190 6.63 -1.39 14.98
CA ILE A 190 6.19 -2.53 14.17
C ILE A 190 6.64 -2.35 12.73
N LEU A 191 6.47 -1.16 12.16
CA LEU A 191 6.93 -0.88 10.81
C LEU A 191 8.45 -1.00 10.68
N LEU A 192 9.21 -0.47 11.66
CA LEU A 192 10.66 -0.65 11.73
C LEU A 192 11.07 -2.12 11.75
N ALA A 193 10.34 -2.98 12.47
CA ALA A 193 10.60 -4.40 12.49
C ALA A 193 10.28 -5.07 11.15
N GLU A 194 9.20 -4.69 10.47
CA GLU A 194 8.85 -5.22 9.14
C GLU A 194 9.88 -4.86 8.08
N MET A 195 10.46 -3.65 8.14
CA MET A 195 11.52 -3.19 7.22
C MET A 195 12.78 -4.08 7.23
N HIS A 196 13.01 -4.87 8.28
CA HIS A 196 14.12 -5.83 8.30
C HIS A 196 13.89 -6.98 7.30
N SER A 197 12.65 -7.47 7.19
CA SER A 197 12.28 -8.56 6.27
C SER A 197 11.80 -8.08 4.91
N ASP A 198 11.28 -6.85 4.84
CA ASP A 198 10.81 -6.20 3.62
C ASP A 198 11.49 -4.82 3.47
N PRO A 199 12.79 -4.77 3.11
CA PRO A 199 13.55 -3.51 3.05
C PRO A 199 13.05 -2.53 1.99
N ASP A 200 12.29 -3.03 1.02
CA ASP A 200 11.66 -2.21 -0.02
C ASP A 200 10.20 -1.89 0.30
N LEU A 201 9.65 -2.35 1.42
CA LEU A 201 8.24 -2.19 1.80
C LEU A 201 7.28 -2.53 0.65
N LEU A 202 7.51 -3.64 -0.04
CA LEU A 202 6.65 -4.08 -1.15
C LEU A 202 5.25 -4.48 -0.67
N LYS A 203 5.05 -4.73 0.62
CA LYS A 203 3.71 -4.87 1.19
C LYS A 203 2.86 -3.59 1.05
N TYR A 204 3.50 -2.43 0.94
CA TYR A 204 2.85 -1.13 0.98
C TYR A 204 3.03 -0.35 -0.33
N ASP A 205 1.96 0.32 -0.78
CA ASP A 205 2.00 1.27 -1.92
C ASP A 205 2.01 2.74 -1.46
N ALA A 206 1.50 2.99 -0.25
CA ALA A 206 1.63 4.26 0.43
C ALA A 206 1.92 4.08 1.92
N LEU A 207 2.55 5.09 2.51
CA LEU A 207 2.81 5.15 3.95
C LEU A 207 2.42 6.53 4.49
N ILE A 208 1.70 6.53 5.60
CA ILE A 208 1.42 7.69 6.43
C ILE A 208 2.27 7.57 7.69
N ILE A 209 3.19 8.52 7.90
CA ILE A 209 3.85 8.71 9.19
C ILE A 209 3.07 9.77 9.94
N ASP A 210 2.18 9.34 10.84
CA ASP A 210 1.31 10.23 11.59
C ASP A 210 1.99 10.74 12.85
N GLU A 211 1.57 11.90 13.35
CA GLU A 211 2.09 12.49 14.58
C GLU A 211 3.62 12.63 14.57
N ALA A 212 4.23 12.97 13.41
CA ALA A 212 5.69 13.04 13.24
C ALA A 212 6.37 14.09 14.14
N HIS A 213 5.58 14.95 14.79
CA HIS A 213 6.02 15.90 15.81
C HIS A 213 6.31 15.25 17.17
N GLU A 214 5.91 14.00 17.39
CA GLU A 214 6.30 13.28 18.60
C GLU A 214 7.83 13.07 18.60
N ARG A 215 8.46 13.37 19.73
CA ARG A 215 9.90 13.23 19.90
C ARG A 215 10.29 11.77 20.16
N SER A 216 10.12 10.93 19.13
CA SER A 216 10.39 9.51 19.19
C SER A 216 11.54 9.13 18.29
N LEU A 217 12.54 8.44 18.86
CA LEU A 217 13.68 7.88 18.12
C LEU A 217 13.23 6.94 16.99
N ASN A 218 12.10 6.26 17.16
CA ASN A 218 11.55 5.39 16.12
C ASN A 218 11.10 6.19 14.88
N ILE A 219 10.50 7.36 15.09
CA ILE A 219 10.06 8.23 14.00
C ILE A 219 11.29 8.76 13.26
N ASP A 220 12.32 9.22 13.98
CA ASP A 220 13.58 9.69 13.36
C ASP A 220 14.24 8.59 12.51
N PHE A 221 14.29 7.35 13.01
CA PHE A 221 14.81 6.21 12.23
C PHE A 221 13.95 5.88 11.02
N LEU A 222 12.62 5.87 11.17
CA LEU A 222 11.70 5.62 10.06
C LEU A 222 11.92 6.63 8.94
N LEU A 223 11.98 7.93 9.27
CA LEU A 223 12.18 8.99 8.28
C LEU A 223 13.52 8.80 7.55
N GLY A 224 14.60 8.51 8.28
CA GLY A 224 15.91 8.26 7.69
C GLY A 224 15.98 7.02 6.79
N ILE A 225 15.27 5.94 7.13
CA ILE A 225 15.19 4.73 6.30
C ILE A 225 14.32 4.98 5.07
N VAL A 226 13.13 5.55 5.27
CA VAL A 226 12.17 5.83 4.20
C VAL A 226 12.76 6.82 3.19
N ARG A 227 13.55 7.81 3.63
CA ARG A 227 14.22 8.74 2.70
C ARG A 227 15.07 8.02 1.66
N ARG A 228 15.77 6.95 2.05
CA ARG A 228 16.58 6.11 1.13
C ARG A 228 15.72 5.17 0.30
N LEU A 229 14.62 4.68 0.89
CA LEU A 229 13.66 3.84 0.17
C LEU A 229 13.06 4.57 -1.03
N LEU A 230 12.71 5.85 -0.86
CA LEU A 230 12.08 6.67 -1.90
C LEU A 230 12.91 6.76 -3.19
N ASP A 231 14.25 6.72 -3.10
CA ASP A 231 15.13 6.74 -4.27
C ASP A 231 15.02 5.44 -5.11
N ARG A 232 14.64 4.32 -4.48
CA ARG A 232 14.48 3.01 -5.13
C ARG A 232 13.02 2.66 -5.47
N ARG A 233 12.07 3.32 -4.83
CA ARG A 233 10.62 3.09 -4.97
C ARG A 233 9.92 4.38 -5.44
N PRO A 234 10.11 4.82 -6.69
CA PRO A 234 9.45 6.02 -7.23
C PRO A 234 7.91 5.88 -7.25
N ASP A 235 7.40 4.64 -7.25
CA ASP A 235 5.98 4.30 -7.16
C ASP A 235 5.38 4.46 -5.75
N PHE A 236 6.23 4.48 -4.71
CA PHE A 236 5.78 4.54 -3.32
C PHE A 236 5.46 5.96 -2.88
N ARG A 237 4.28 6.16 -2.29
CA ARG A 237 3.83 7.48 -1.84
C ARG A 237 4.00 7.64 -0.34
N LEU A 238 4.69 8.71 0.07
CA LEU A 238 4.85 9.05 1.49
C LEU A 238 4.02 10.28 1.85
N LEU A 239 3.25 10.16 2.92
CA LEU A 239 2.53 11.25 3.56
C LEU A 239 3.02 11.40 5.00
N ILE A 240 3.43 12.59 5.38
CA ILE A 240 3.87 12.89 6.75
C ILE A 240 2.88 13.87 7.35
N THR A 241 2.36 13.58 8.54
CA THR A 241 1.50 14.52 9.25
C THR A 241 2.22 15.10 10.46
N SER A 242 1.91 16.35 10.78
CA SER A 242 2.42 17.01 11.99
C SER A 242 1.35 17.91 12.59
N ALA A 243 1.29 18.00 13.91
CA ALA A 243 0.49 19.00 14.61
C ALA A 243 1.20 20.36 14.70
N THR A 244 2.51 20.39 14.45
CA THR A 244 3.35 21.58 14.59
C THR A 244 3.88 22.06 13.23
N ILE A 245 4.17 23.36 13.14
CA ILE A 245 4.60 24.08 11.93
C ILE A 245 6.05 23.75 11.51
N ASP A 246 6.77 22.85 12.20
CA ASP A 246 8.14 22.42 11.83
C ASP A 246 8.20 21.56 10.53
N THR A 247 7.27 21.83 9.62
CA THR A 247 7.24 21.44 8.22
C THR A 247 8.52 21.79 7.49
N GLU A 248 9.21 22.89 7.84
CA GLU A 248 10.48 23.27 7.19
C GLU A 248 11.59 22.24 7.42
N ARG A 249 11.69 21.68 8.62
CA ARG A 249 12.68 20.63 8.91
C ARG A 249 12.38 19.36 8.12
N PHE A 250 11.12 18.95 8.04
CA PHE A 250 10.71 17.81 7.21
C PHE A 250 10.93 18.10 5.73
N ALA A 251 10.55 19.28 5.25
CA ALA A 251 10.74 19.70 3.86
C ALA A 251 12.23 19.70 3.51
N THR A 252 13.10 20.18 4.38
CA THR A 252 14.56 20.16 4.17
C THR A 252 15.10 18.72 4.14
N HIS A 253 14.61 17.85 5.02
CA HIS A 253 15.03 16.44 5.05
C HIS A 253 14.64 15.69 3.77
N PHE A 254 13.45 15.96 3.23
CA PHE A 254 12.91 15.33 2.02
C PHE A 254 13.11 16.16 0.74
N ALA A 255 13.76 17.32 0.83
CA ALA A 255 14.13 18.10 -0.33
C ALA A 255 15.00 17.21 -1.24
N GLN A 256 14.61 17.14 -2.52
CA GLN A 256 15.37 16.36 -3.49
C GLN A 256 16.78 16.95 -3.59
N LYS A 257 17.79 16.10 -3.45
CA LYS A 257 19.08 16.42 -4.06
C LYS A 257 18.84 16.27 -5.56
N ASN A 258 18.78 17.40 -6.25
CA ASN A 258 18.86 17.45 -7.71
C ASN A 258 20.08 16.65 -8.19
#